data_AF-A0A396GE90-F1
#
_entry.id   AF-A0A396GE90-F1
#
_cell.length_a   1.000
_cell.length_b   1.000
_cell.length_c   1.000
_cell.angle_alpha   90.00
_cell.angle_beta   90.00
_cell.angle_gamma   90.00
#
_symmetry.space_group_name_H-M   'P 1'
#
loop_
_entity.id
_entity.type
_entity.pdbx_description
1 polymer ?
#
loop_
_entity_poly.entity_id
_entity_poly.type
_entity_poly.pdbx_seq_one_letter_code
_entity_poly.pdbx_strand_id
1 'polypeptide(L)' 'MDRKLVVGMCLFIIVFLTPHTAAATMYGPCEKPSRLFNGICIGHSGNKQCEFLCQEGEYLLRGSCQMKTCVCYVC' A
#
# COMPACT_ATOMS: atom_id res chain seq x y z
N MET A 1 43.44 -21.34 -17.35
CA MET A 1 42.19 -21.34 -16.56
C MET A 1 42.02 -19.94 -16.02
N ASP A 2 41.38 -19.11 -16.84
CA ASP A 2 41.53 -17.67 -16.79
C ASP A 2 40.42 -17.01 -15.99
N ARG A 3 40.82 -16.25 -14.96
CA ARG A 3 39.98 -15.51 -14.00
C ARG A 3 38.89 -14.60 -14.60
N LYS A 4 38.90 -14.37 -15.92
CA LYS A 4 37.96 -13.47 -16.62
C LYS A 4 36.55 -14.05 -16.77
N LEU A 5 36.40 -15.38 -16.78
CA LEU A 5 35.10 -16.03 -17.04
C LEU A 5 34.14 -16.00 -15.84
N VAL A 6 34.66 -15.92 -14.61
CA VAL A 6 33.84 -15.96 -13.38
C VAL A 6 33.06 -14.65 -13.17
N VAL A 7 33.67 -13.52 -13.50
CA VAL A 7 33.06 -12.19 -13.31
C VAL A 7 31.86 -11.97 -14.25
N GLY A 8 31.94 -12.51 -15.47
CA GLY A 8 30.86 -12.40 -16.46
C GLY A 8 29.59 -13.17 -16.09
N MET A 9 29.73 -14.35 -15.46
CA MET A 9 28.56 -15.14 -15.03
C MET A 9 27.83 -14.54 -13.82
N CYS A 10 28.52 -13.81 -12.94
CA CYS A 10 27.84 -13.16 -11.81
C CYS A 10 26.94 -11.98 -12.25
N LEU A 11 27.31 -11.26 -13.33
CA LEU A 11 26.51 -10.12 -13.81
C LEU A 11 25.18 -10.55 -14.46
N PHE A 12 25.14 -11.70 -15.13
CA PHE A 12 23.91 -12.20 -15.75
C PHE A 12 22.87 -12.67 -14.73
N ILE A 13 23.29 -13.16 -13.56
CA ILE A 13 22.37 -13.66 -12.54
C ILE A 13 21.62 -12.50 -11.84
N ILE A 14 22.23 -11.31 -11.74
CA ILE A 14 21.61 -10.15 -11.08
C ILE A 14 20.47 -9.55 -11.92
N VAL A 15 20.54 -9.66 -13.25
CA VAL A 15 19.53 -9.11 -14.16
C VAL A 15 18.25 -9.96 -14.22
N PHE A 16 18.34 -11.26 -13.98
CA PHE A 16 17.18 -12.17 -14.00
C PHE A 16 16.50 -12.37 -12.63
N LEU A 17 17.02 -11.75 -11.56
CA LEU A 17 16.51 -11.87 -10.18
C LEU A 17 15.76 -10.62 -9.67
N THR A 18 15.15 -9.83 -10.56
CA THR A 18 14.19 -8.79 -10.15
C THR A 18 12.75 -9.19 -10.52
N PRO A 19 12.15 -10.19 -9.84
CA PRO A 19 10.71 -10.26 -9.79
C PRO A 19 10.22 -9.03 -9.01
N HIS A 20 9.75 -8.03 -9.74
CA HIS A 20 8.47 -7.37 -9.47
C HIS A 20 8.25 -7.04 -7.99
N THR A 21 8.97 -6.05 -7.47
CA THR A 21 8.42 -5.21 -6.41
C THR A 21 7.98 -3.93 -7.11
N ALA A 22 6.87 -3.94 -7.87
CA ALA A 22 5.56 -3.72 -7.26
C ALA A 22 5.79 -2.88 -6.00
N ALA A 23 5.91 -1.56 -6.19
CA ALA A 23 5.65 -0.61 -5.11
C ALA A 23 4.37 -1.12 -4.47
N ALA A 24 4.51 -1.72 -3.29
CA ALA A 24 3.43 -2.37 -2.60
C ALA A 24 2.30 -1.35 -2.53
N THR A 25 1.28 -1.55 -3.35
CA THR A 25 0.00 -0.92 -3.19
C THR A 25 -0.44 -1.37 -1.80
N MET A 26 -0.14 -0.56 -0.77
CA MET A 26 -0.58 -0.79 0.61
C MET A 26 -2.11 -0.89 0.68
N TYR A 27 -2.77 -0.48 -0.38
CA TYR A 27 -4.20 -0.53 -0.61
C TYR A 27 -4.51 -1.65 -1.60
N GLY A 28 -5.34 -2.61 -1.21
CA GLY A 28 -5.93 -3.60 -2.10
C GLY A 28 -6.75 -2.97 -3.23
N PRO A 29 -7.24 -3.77 -4.20
CA PRO A 29 -8.01 -3.27 -5.34
C PRO A 29 -9.30 -2.54 -4.93
N CYS A 30 -9.81 -2.81 -3.72
CA CYS A 30 -10.99 -2.18 -3.14
C CYS A 30 -10.66 -1.05 -2.17
N GLU A 31 -9.40 -0.79 -1.89
CA GLU A 31 -8.99 0.13 -0.83
C GLU A 31 -8.47 1.44 -1.43
N LYS A 32 -8.81 2.54 -0.79
CA LYS A 32 -8.35 3.87 -1.18
C LYS A 32 -8.13 4.71 0.07
N PRO A 33 -7.05 5.50 0.18
CA PRO A 33 -6.93 6.46 1.26
C PRO A 33 -8.05 7.48 1.20
N SER A 34 -8.62 7.82 2.36
CA SER A 34 -9.58 8.92 2.44
C SER A 34 -8.92 10.23 2.03
N ARG A 35 -9.62 11.00 1.19
CA ARG A 35 -9.24 12.35 0.77
C ARG A 35 -9.65 13.42 1.77
N LEU A 36 -10.67 13.13 2.58
CA LEU A 36 -11.25 14.07 3.54
C LEU A 36 -10.70 13.90 4.95
N PHE A 37 -10.22 12.72 5.30
CA PHE A 37 -9.63 12.47 6.60
C PHE A 37 -8.25 13.13 6.70
N ASN A 38 -8.13 14.12 7.57
CA ASN A 38 -6.86 14.77 7.88
C ASN A 38 -6.47 14.46 9.34
N GLY A 39 -5.25 13.96 9.52
CA GLY A 39 -4.70 13.62 10.83
C GLY A 39 -4.35 12.14 10.99
N ILE A 40 -4.01 11.78 12.23
CA ILE A 40 -3.56 10.44 12.59
C ILE A 40 -4.78 9.64 13.05
N CYS A 41 -5.12 8.56 12.36
CA CYS A 41 -6.20 7.72 12.82
C CYS A 41 -5.74 6.74 13.90
N ILE A 42 -6.25 6.92 15.12
CA ILE A 42 -5.91 6.07 16.27
C ILE A 42 -7.17 5.72 17.06
N GLY A 43 -7.27 4.45 17.44
CA GLY A 43 -8.28 3.95 18.35
C GLY A 43 -9.69 3.95 17.76
N HIS A 44 -10.65 3.61 18.61
CA HIS A 44 -12.05 3.42 18.22
C HIS A 44 -12.71 4.72 17.74
N SER A 45 -12.38 5.87 18.35
CA SER A 45 -12.91 7.17 17.94
C SER A 45 -12.48 7.55 16.53
N GLY A 46 -11.17 7.44 16.24
CA GLY A 46 -10.63 7.70 14.90
C GLY A 46 -11.23 6.76 13.85
N ASN A 47 -11.40 5.48 14.19
CA ASN A 47 -12.01 4.52 13.28
C ASN A 47 -13.46 4.89 12.93
N LYS A 48 -14.28 5.30 13.91
CA LYS A 48 -15.65 5.78 13.66
C LYS A 48 -15.68 7.03 12.80
N GLN A 49 -14.77 7.98 13.05
CA GLN A 49 -14.67 9.19 12.23
C GLN A 49 -14.27 8.88 10.80
N CYS A 50 -13.32 7.96 10.60
CA CYS A 50 -12.93 7.46 9.29
C CYS A 50 -14.11 6.78 8.58
N GLU A 51 -14.84 5.89 9.26
CA GLU A 51 -16.00 5.21 8.70
C GLU A 51 -17.09 6.19 8.26
N PHE A 52 -17.42 7.17 9.12
CA PHE A 52 -18.36 8.23 8.80
C PHE A 52 -17.92 9.08 7.60
N LEU A 53 -16.65 9.48 7.52
CA LEU A 53 -16.14 10.29 6.42
C LEU A 53 -16.11 9.51 5.09
N CYS A 54 -15.76 8.24 5.13
CA CYS A 54 -15.78 7.41 3.93
C CYS A 54 -17.23 7.22 3.41
N GLN A 55 -18.19 7.00 4.31
CA GLN A 55 -19.59 6.78 3.93
C GLN A 55 -20.31 8.06 3.52
N GLU A 56 -20.27 9.09 4.36
CA GLU A 56 -21.05 10.32 4.15
C GLU A 56 -20.30 11.37 3.33
N GLY A 57 -18.97 11.41 3.44
CA GLY A 57 -18.13 12.40 2.76
C GLY A 57 -17.67 11.95 1.37
N GLU A 58 -17.25 10.68 1.25
CA GLU A 58 -16.71 10.13 -0.01
C GLU A 58 -17.68 9.20 -0.73
N TYR A 59 -18.85 8.91 -0.15
CA TYR A 59 -19.87 8.01 -0.71
C TYR A 59 -19.35 6.60 -1.01
N LEU A 60 -18.52 6.09 -0.11
CA LEU A 60 -17.89 4.76 -0.17
C LEU A 60 -18.54 3.80 0.82
N LEU A 61 -18.33 2.50 0.65
CA LEU A 61 -19.06 1.48 1.42
C LEU A 61 -18.70 1.51 2.91
N ARG A 62 -17.42 1.71 3.21
CA ARG A 62 -16.88 1.64 4.56
C ARG A 62 -15.57 2.41 4.69
N GLY A 63 -15.21 2.78 5.92
CA GLY A 63 -13.88 3.25 6.28
C GLY A 63 -13.29 2.48 7.46
N SER A 64 -11.98 2.28 7.46
CA SER A 64 -11.24 1.69 8.57
C SER A 64 -9.86 2.32 8.70
N CYS A 65 -9.32 2.30 9.90
CA CYS A 65 -8.01 2.85 10.16
C CYS A 65 -6.92 1.80 10.08
N GLN A 66 -6.06 1.96 9.08
CA GLN A 66 -4.91 1.10 8.84
C GLN A 66 -3.62 1.91 8.90
N MET A 67 -2.62 1.41 9.64
CA MET A 67 -1.30 2.05 9.74
C MET A 67 -1.36 3.55 10.09
N LYS A 68 -2.30 3.93 10.96
CA LYS A 68 -2.57 5.33 11.36
C LYS A 68 -3.16 6.23 10.26
N THR A 69 -3.58 5.66 9.15
CA THR A 69 -4.26 6.34 8.04
C THR A 69 -5.71 5.87 7.94
N CYS A 70 -6.60 6.73 7.44
CA CYS A 70 -7.97 6.35 7.14
C CYS A 70 -8.06 5.76 5.73
N VAL A 71 -8.60 4.55 5.61
CA VAL A 71 -8.74 3.80 4.38
C VAL A 71 -10.21 3.55 4.12
N CYS A 72 -10.70 3.98 2.96
CA CYS A 72 -12.04 3.73 2.49
C CYS A 72 -12.10 2.53 1.55
N TYR A 73 -13.23 1.83 1.57
CA TYR A 73 -13.50 0.63 0.78
C TYR A 73 -14.55 0.93 -0.30
N VAL A 74 -14.22 0.63 -1.56
CA VAL A 74 -15.09 0.84 -2.73
C VAL A 74 -15.78 -0.46 -3.21
N CYS A 75 -15.32 -1.59 -2.67
CA CYS A 75 -15.93 -2.91 -2.66
C CYS A 75 -15.68 -3.53 -1.27
#